data_AF-A0A561WB42-F1
#
_entry.id   AF-A0A561WB42-F1
#
_cell.length_a   1.000
_cell.length_b   1.000
_cell.length_c   1.000
_cell.angle_alpha   90.00
_cell.angle_beta   90.00
_cell.angle_gamma   90.00
#
_symmetry.space_group_name_H-M   'P 1'
#
loop_
_entity.id
_entity.type
_entity.pdbx_description
1 polymer ?
#
loop_
_entity_poly.entity_id
_entity_poly.type
_entity_poly.pdbx_seq_one_letter_code
_entity_poly.pdbx_strand_id
1 'polypeptide(L)'
;MPRRHLALICLAVLVALAAAGGLVHLRSRPDRDPDPAAAAARAAAGLRGQDLASIRVSFLDPAGLDVTGDLTVARGGAASGTLADAGGGRAEFYASGDETSVRGDEAWWARRDAARVRALADHWVRTQRYAFPIHGSALRPAALADLIDWVRDDATTAGDADTVAGEPVVGLRRNDWTVLFSRARPHRLVWFGGPLRDGAPITSVPAGSPPSPAYVSALVAPAPGSPPVPRPPAGAVAQAEVAVRRPEFDVTVNAATCRTVTCTWSVTVRNTGTAPGEASVIASVSPGMPRTRVVSLGTLAPGATATTAKLSFANPAPTGRNVSADYRAQVFCPQRHGPNLTRMRRLQEAGILPERSGTLRALDPAPAATALLALDGMRKVPRLDPDRAVQAVEAAVRLGALPEVGDLVRAGRLENPEILYAELPGLTFEHGTAAATPANDRTGRRRRLQIAAAMLREDPAARVTIDAAGPGYRADLLVRSGSRTSAVQVRPVRGDAVSADLTEALTALRAGAPAGSTRVVVLHLDASAGFAHAAGREHFARLVKPVWCDGRARADEIVVMNQAGVQRWTGKDFADCG
;
A
#
# COMPACT_ATOMS: atom_id res chain seq x y z
N MET A 1 11.07 -38.94 78.52
CA MET A 1 11.45 -38.83 77.09
C MET A 1 10.21 -38.45 76.30
N PRO A 2 10.09 -37.21 75.76
CA PRO A 2 10.02 -37.06 74.30
C PRO A 2 10.47 -35.68 73.74
N ARG A 3 11.32 -34.90 74.44
CA ARG A 3 11.73 -33.56 73.96
C ARG A 3 12.81 -33.54 72.87
N ARG A 4 13.61 -34.60 72.75
CA ARG A 4 14.73 -34.67 71.77
C ARG A 4 14.28 -35.00 70.34
N HIS A 5 13.19 -35.76 70.17
CA HIS A 5 12.69 -36.11 68.84
C HIS A 5 11.93 -34.96 68.16
N LEU A 6 11.23 -34.11 68.92
CA LEU A 6 10.53 -32.95 68.36
C LEU A 6 11.51 -31.89 67.84
N ALA A 7 12.63 -31.68 68.54
CA ALA A 7 13.65 -30.72 68.13
C ALA A 7 14.38 -31.13 66.83
N LEU A 8 14.64 -32.43 66.65
CA LEU A 8 15.24 -32.98 65.43
C LEU A 8 14.30 -32.89 64.23
N ILE A 9 12.99 -33.11 64.42
CA ILE A 9 11.99 -32.98 63.36
C ILE A 9 11.84 -31.51 62.94
N CYS A 10 11.76 -30.57 63.88
CA CYS A 10 11.71 -29.15 63.55
C CYS A 10 12.96 -28.66 62.82
N LEU A 11 14.16 -29.12 63.21
CA LEU A 11 15.41 -28.76 62.54
C LEU A 11 15.47 -29.33 61.11
N ALA A 12 15.04 -30.59 60.91
CA ALA A 12 14.99 -31.21 59.59
C ALA A 12 14.00 -30.51 58.65
N VAL A 13 12.84 -30.09 59.16
CA VAL A 13 11.84 -29.32 58.40
C VAL A 13 12.36 -27.92 58.06
N LEU A 14 13.07 -27.25 58.99
CA LEU A 14 13.69 -25.95 58.74
C LEU A 14 14.81 -26.02 57.69
N VAL A 15 15.64 -27.05 57.72
CA VAL A 15 16.69 -27.27 56.71
C VAL A 15 16.08 -27.63 55.36
N ALA A 16 15.02 -28.45 55.33
CA ALA A 16 14.30 -28.76 54.10
C ALA A 16 13.59 -27.53 53.51
N LEU A 17 13.00 -26.66 54.34
CA LEU A 17 12.38 -25.40 53.91
C LEU A 17 13.42 -24.37 53.46
N ALA A 18 14.59 -24.30 54.10
CA ALA A 18 15.69 -23.43 53.68
C ALA A 18 16.33 -23.91 52.37
N ALA A 19 16.46 -25.23 52.17
CA ALA A 19 16.96 -25.82 50.93
C ALA A 19 15.95 -25.68 49.78
N ALA A 20 14.66 -25.91 50.03
CA ALA A 20 13.59 -25.70 49.05
C ALA A 20 13.41 -24.20 48.72
N GLY A 21 13.46 -23.33 49.73
CA GLY A 21 13.43 -21.88 49.55
C GLY A 21 14.67 -21.36 48.80
N GLY A 22 15.86 -21.89 49.08
CA GLY A 22 17.10 -21.58 48.36
C GLY A 22 17.10 -22.04 46.91
N LEU A 23 16.54 -23.23 46.61
CA LEU A 23 16.36 -23.73 45.24
C LEU A 23 15.31 -22.94 44.46
N VAL A 24 14.23 -22.49 45.11
CA VAL A 24 13.24 -21.58 44.49
C VAL A 24 13.83 -20.20 44.27
N HIS A 25 14.63 -19.66 45.20
CA HIS A 25 15.27 -18.35 45.07
C HIS A 25 16.43 -18.34 44.04
N LEU A 26 17.13 -19.46 43.85
CA LEU A 26 18.13 -19.62 42.78
C LEU A 26 17.49 -19.80 41.39
N ARG A 27 16.27 -20.34 41.30
CA ARG A 27 15.47 -20.39 40.06
C ARG A 27 14.76 -19.08 39.73
N SER A 28 14.67 -18.16 40.69
CA SER A 28 13.98 -16.86 40.55
C SER A 28 14.91 -15.67 40.73
N ARG A 29 16.23 -15.86 40.55
CA ARG A 29 17.06 -14.72 40.13
C ARG A 29 16.55 -14.31 38.76
N PRO A 30 16.09 -13.07 38.55
CA PRO A 30 15.91 -12.57 37.20
C PRO A 30 17.26 -12.79 36.52
N ASP A 31 17.28 -13.61 35.46
CA ASP A 31 18.46 -13.73 34.61
C ASP A 31 18.90 -12.30 34.33
N ARG A 32 20.12 -11.92 34.76
CA ARG A 32 20.66 -10.62 34.40
C ARG A 32 20.47 -10.50 32.90
N ASP A 33 19.90 -9.38 32.46
CA ASP A 33 19.66 -9.16 31.04
C ASP A 33 20.94 -9.52 30.27
N PRO A 34 20.84 -10.43 29.28
CA PRO A 34 22.02 -10.92 28.61
C PRO A 34 22.72 -9.74 27.95
N ASP A 35 24.05 -9.68 28.08
CA ASP A 35 24.85 -8.69 27.38
C ASP A 35 24.51 -8.74 25.88
N PRO A 36 23.98 -7.64 25.29
CA PRO A 36 23.57 -7.62 23.89
C PRO A 36 24.70 -8.01 22.93
N ALA A 37 25.96 -7.68 23.24
CA ALA A 37 27.10 -8.05 22.41
C ALA A 37 27.37 -9.57 22.44
N ALA A 38 27.24 -10.20 23.61
CA ALA A 38 27.33 -11.64 23.76
C ALA A 38 26.18 -12.39 23.07
N ALA A 39 24.95 -11.87 23.18
CA ALA A 39 23.78 -12.39 22.47
C ALA A 39 23.97 -12.31 20.94
N ALA A 40 24.46 -11.18 20.45
CA ALA A 40 24.81 -10.98 19.03
C ALA A 40 25.84 -12.00 18.54
N ALA A 41 26.94 -12.18 19.26
CA ALA A 41 27.99 -13.15 18.89
C ALA A 41 27.45 -14.59 18.78
N ARG A 42 26.57 -14.98 19.70
CA ARG A 42 25.94 -16.31 19.69
C ARG A 42 24.94 -16.46 18.54
N ALA A 43 24.13 -15.44 18.28
CA ALA A 43 23.18 -15.44 17.18
C ALA A 43 23.88 -15.52 15.81
N ALA A 44 24.95 -14.74 15.62
CA ALA A 44 25.76 -14.77 14.39
C ALA A 44 26.40 -16.16 14.16
N ALA A 45 26.97 -16.78 15.21
CA ALA A 45 27.50 -18.13 15.13
C ALA A 45 26.41 -19.16 14.78
N GLY A 46 25.22 -19.04 15.37
CA GLY A 46 24.07 -19.89 15.05
C GLY A 46 23.63 -19.79 13.59
N LEU A 47 23.51 -18.56 13.06
CA LEU A 47 23.11 -18.31 11.67
C LEU A 47 24.11 -18.88 10.65
N ARG A 48 25.42 -18.80 10.92
CA ARG A 48 26.45 -19.37 10.02
C ARG A 48 26.31 -20.87 9.82
N GLY A 49 25.81 -21.58 10.83
CA GLY A 49 25.56 -23.02 10.75
C GLY A 49 24.28 -23.41 10.00
N GLN A 50 23.39 -22.46 9.69
CA GLN A 50 22.09 -22.76 9.11
C GLN A 50 22.15 -22.98 7.60
N ASP A 51 21.28 -23.87 7.11
CA ASP A 51 21.02 -24.10 5.69
C ASP A 51 19.95 -23.17 5.11
N LEU A 52 19.05 -22.71 5.97
CA LEU A 52 17.87 -21.94 5.60
C LEU A 52 17.58 -20.88 6.66
N ALA A 53 17.09 -19.73 6.21
CA ALA A 53 16.47 -18.71 7.06
C ALA A 53 15.01 -18.53 6.62
N SER A 54 14.07 -18.55 7.56
CA SER A 54 12.69 -18.15 7.32
C SER A 54 12.48 -16.75 7.90
N ILE A 55 12.07 -15.82 7.04
CA ILE A 55 12.05 -14.39 7.33
C ILE A 55 10.70 -13.83 6.92
N ARG A 56 10.02 -13.14 7.83
CA ARG A 56 8.89 -12.29 7.48
C ARG A 56 9.38 -10.86 7.27
N VAL A 57 9.48 -10.47 6.00
CA VAL A 57 9.95 -9.15 5.57
C VAL A 57 8.80 -8.15 5.50
N SER A 58 9.12 -6.88 5.67
CA SER A 58 8.29 -5.72 5.45
C SER A 58 9.15 -4.62 4.85
N PHE A 59 8.69 -3.98 3.77
CA PHE A 59 9.40 -2.91 3.08
C PHE A 59 8.43 -2.00 2.33
N LEU A 60 8.90 -0.79 2.02
CA LEU A 60 8.17 0.11 1.14
C LEU A 60 8.56 -0.16 -0.32
N ASP A 61 7.57 -0.42 -1.17
CA ASP A 61 7.80 -0.55 -2.60
C ASP A 61 8.13 0.83 -3.25
N PRO A 62 8.56 0.85 -4.53
CA PRO A 62 8.78 2.09 -5.29
C PRO A 62 7.60 3.08 -5.27
N ALA A 63 6.41 2.55 -5.07
CA ALA A 63 5.17 3.27 -4.98
C ALA A 63 4.75 3.46 -3.51
N GLY A 64 5.68 3.45 -2.54
CA GLY A 64 5.50 3.68 -1.10
C GLY A 64 4.47 2.80 -0.38
N LEU A 65 4.02 1.71 -1.00
CA LEU A 65 3.14 0.75 -0.36
C LEU A 65 3.94 -0.15 0.56
N ASP A 66 3.36 -0.42 1.73
CA ASP A 66 3.90 -1.43 2.62
C ASP A 66 3.65 -2.81 2.00
N VAL A 67 4.74 -3.54 1.75
CA VAL A 67 4.74 -4.89 1.22
C VAL A 67 5.35 -5.79 2.28
N THR A 68 4.55 -6.76 2.71
CA THR A 68 4.97 -7.80 3.63
C THR A 68 5.22 -9.10 2.87
N GLY A 69 6.02 -9.99 3.40
CA GLY A 69 6.19 -11.30 2.79
C GLY A 69 6.78 -12.32 3.73
N ASP A 70 6.42 -13.58 3.54
CA ASP A 70 7.02 -14.71 4.23
C ASP A 70 7.97 -15.40 3.26
N LEU A 71 9.28 -15.27 3.50
CA LEU A 71 10.35 -15.76 2.63
C LEU A 71 11.12 -16.88 3.30
N THR A 72 11.54 -17.85 2.50
CA THR A 72 12.57 -18.83 2.85
C THR A 72 13.79 -18.55 1.99
N VAL A 73 14.95 -18.38 2.63
CA VAL A 73 16.22 -18.09 1.95
C VAL A 73 17.21 -19.22 2.24
N ALA A 74 17.67 -19.88 1.21
CA ALA A 74 18.66 -20.95 1.30
C ALA A 74 20.09 -20.41 1.47
N ARG A 75 21.00 -21.26 1.95
CA ARG A 75 22.43 -20.97 2.09
C ARG A 75 23.07 -20.39 0.82
N GLY A 76 22.64 -20.88 -0.35
CA GLY A 76 23.07 -20.40 -1.67
C GLY A 76 22.47 -19.06 -2.10
N GLY A 77 21.61 -18.42 -1.29
CA GLY A 77 20.98 -17.14 -1.61
C GLY A 77 19.71 -17.24 -2.47
N ALA A 78 19.29 -18.44 -2.86
CA ALA A 78 17.98 -18.65 -3.48
C ALA A 78 16.89 -18.37 -2.44
N ALA A 79 15.90 -17.57 -2.81
CA ALA A 79 14.78 -17.18 -1.97
C ALA A 79 13.45 -17.55 -2.65
N SER A 80 12.49 -18.02 -1.87
CA SER A 80 11.11 -18.20 -2.33
C SER A 80 10.12 -17.93 -1.22
N GLY A 81 8.90 -17.54 -1.59
CA GLY A 81 7.87 -17.27 -0.60
C GLY A 81 6.67 -16.57 -1.18
N THR A 82 5.97 -15.84 -0.33
CA THR A 82 4.84 -15.00 -0.73
C THR A 82 5.11 -13.54 -0.38
N LEU A 83 4.58 -12.65 -1.22
CA LEU A 83 4.53 -11.21 -0.99
C LEU A 83 3.07 -10.78 -1.00
N ALA A 84 2.72 -9.82 -0.14
CA ALA A 84 1.41 -9.22 -0.07
C ALA A 84 1.56 -7.71 0.15
N ASP A 85 0.89 -6.92 -0.69
CA ASP A 85 0.78 -5.48 -0.48
C ASP A 85 -0.38 -5.15 0.46
N ALA A 86 -0.24 -4.09 1.27
CA ALA A 86 -1.33 -3.56 2.11
C ALA A 86 -2.57 -3.16 1.28
N GLY A 87 -2.38 -3.01 -0.02
CA GLY A 87 -3.37 -2.77 -1.04
C GLY A 87 -4.22 -3.96 -1.47
N GLY A 88 -3.95 -5.17 -0.96
CA GLY A 88 -4.71 -6.41 -1.21
C GLY A 88 -4.14 -7.35 -2.29
N GLY A 89 -3.11 -6.95 -3.03
CA GLY A 89 -2.46 -7.80 -4.03
C GLY A 89 -1.54 -8.83 -3.41
N ARG A 90 -1.50 -10.04 -4.00
CA ARG A 90 -0.66 -11.15 -3.54
C ARG A 90 0.16 -11.73 -4.68
N ALA A 91 1.34 -12.23 -4.32
CA ALA A 91 2.26 -12.83 -5.26
C ALA A 91 3.04 -13.99 -4.62
N GLU A 92 3.26 -15.05 -5.37
CA GLU A 92 4.37 -15.96 -5.11
C GLU A 92 5.65 -15.36 -5.68
N PHE A 93 6.73 -15.51 -4.93
CA PHE A 93 8.02 -14.90 -5.22
C PHE A 93 9.11 -15.98 -5.30
N TYR A 94 10.00 -15.81 -6.27
CA TYR A 94 11.23 -16.56 -6.39
C TYR A 94 12.38 -15.64 -6.80
N ALA A 95 13.54 -15.79 -6.17
CA ALA A 95 14.77 -15.14 -6.59
C ALA A 95 15.97 -16.08 -6.46
N SER A 96 16.91 -16.01 -7.40
CA SER A 96 18.19 -16.70 -7.33
C SER A 96 19.23 -15.95 -8.17
N GLY A 97 20.35 -15.59 -7.56
CA GLY A 97 21.30 -14.67 -8.19
C GLY A 97 20.64 -13.34 -8.54
N ASP A 98 20.72 -12.95 -9.81
CA ASP A 98 20.10 -11.73 -10.34
C ASP A 98 18.70 -11.97 -10.91
N GLU A 99 18.26 -13.22 -11.00
CA GLU A 99 16.93 -13.53 -11.52
C GLU A 99 15.87 -13.40 -10.43
N THR A 100 14.79 -12.68 -10.74
CA THR A 100 13.59 -12.58 -9.91
C THR A 100 12.37 -12.92 -10.76
N SER A 101 11.53 -13.81 -10.24
CA SER A 101 10.27 -14.21 -10.85
C SER A 101 9.12 -14.06 -9.86
N VAL A 102 7.97 -13.64 -10.37
CA VAL A 102 6.76 -13.46 -9.57
C VAL A 102 5.55 -14.06 -10.28
N ARG A 103 4.70 -14.73 -9.52
CA ARG A 103 3.35 -15.12 -9.93
C ARG A 103 2.33 -14.37 -9.08
N GLY A 104 1.87 -13.23 -9.59
CA GLY A 104 0.94 -12.34 -8.91
C GLY A 104 -0.51 -12.53 -9.35
N ASP A 105 -1.45 -12.20 -8.47
CA ASP A 105 -2.87 -12.08 -8.81
C ASP A 105 -3.15 -10.77 -9.60
N GLU A 106 -4.41 -10.57 -10.01
CA GLU A 106 -4.81 -9.35 -10.73
C GLU A 106 -4.54 -8.06 -9.91
N ALA A 107 -4.71 -8.10 -8.59
CA ALA A 107 -4.52 -6.93 -7.74
C ALA A 107 -3.03 -6.55 -7.63
N TRP A 108 -2.14 -7.54 -7.58
CA TRP A 108 -0.69 -7.36 -7.62
C TRP A 108 -0.23 -6.66 -8.91
N TRP A 109 -0.74 -7.12 -10.06
CA TRP A 109 -0.39 -6.55 -11.37
C TRP A 109 -1.10 -5.23 -11.65
N ALA A 110 -2.30 -4.98 -11.13
CA ALA A 110 -2.99 -3.70 -11.29
C ALA A 110 -2.19 -2.50 -10.78
N ARG A 111 -1.23 -2.72 -9.88
CA ARG A 111 -0.34 -1.68 -9.33
C ARG A 111 0.96 -1.52 -10.10
N ARG A 112 1.47 -2.62 -10.65
CA ARG A 112 2.82 -2.72 -11.23
C ARG A 112 2.80 -2.65 -12.75
N ASP A 113 1.73 -3.14 -13.37
CA ASP A 113 1.52 -3.21 -14.81
C ASP A 113 0.02 -3.23 -15.16
N ALA A 114 -0.66 -2.11 -14.88
CA ALA A 114 -2.09 -1.94 -15.10
C ALA A 114 -2.53 -2.14 -16.58
N ALA A 115 -1.58 -2.17 -17.52
CA ALA A 115 -1.81 -2.40 -18.94
C ALA A 115 -1.92 -3.88 -19.31
N ARG A 116 -1.49 -4.79 -18.41
CA ARG A 116 -1.31 -6.23 -18.70
C ARG A 116 -1.79 -7.13 -17.57
N VAL A 117 -2.65 -6.61 -16.69
CA VAL A 117 -3.18 -7.31 -15.51
C VAL A 117 -3.62 -8.73 -15.82
N ARG A 118 -4.49 -8.93 -16.81
CA ARG A 118 -5.02 -10.27 -17.14
C ARG A 118 -4.01 -11.16 -17.84
N ALA A 119 -3.10 -10.57 -18.60
CA ALA A 119 -2.08 -11.32 -19.33
C ALA A 119 -0.97 -11.82 -18.40
N LEU A 120 -0.72 -11.14 -17.28
CA LEU A 120 0.33 -11.46 -16.31
C LEU A 120 -0.19 -12.24 -15.09
N ALA A 121 -1.47 -12.08 -14.75
CA ALA A 121 -2.05 -12.76 -13.58
C ALA A 121 -1.88 -14.27 -13.64
N ASP A 122 -1.55 -14.87 -12.50
CA ASP A 122 -1.40 -16.32 -12.30
C ASP A 122 -0.31 -16.99 -13.17
N HIS A 123 0.52 -16.21 -13.86
CA HIS A 123 1.70 -16.68 -14.60
C HIS A 123 3.00 -16.32 -13.89
N TRP A 124 4.00 -17.20 -13.98
CA TRP A 124 5.35 -16.87 -13.55
C TRP A 124 5.99 -15.91 -14.55
N VAL A 125 6.31 -14.71 -14.06
CA VAL A 125 6.85 -13.63 -14.88
C VAL A 125 8.22 -13.22 -14.34
N ARG A 126 9.23 -13.23 -15.20
CA ARG A 126 10.54 -12.61 -14.92
C ARG A 126 10.36 -11.10 -15.01
N THR A 127 10.43 -10.41 -13.88
CA THR A 127 10.06 -9.00 -13.78
C THR A 127 11.20 -8.10 -14.24
N GLN A 128 10.89 -7.05 -15.02
CA GLN A 128 11.90 -6.06 -15.43
C GLN A 128 12.22 -5.06 -14.31
N ARG A 129 11.28 -4.91 -13.36
CA ARG A 129 11.43 -4.11 -12.14
C ARG A 129 11.54 -5.05 -10.96
N TYR A 130 12.41 -4.75 -10.00
CA TYR A 130 12.54 -5.58 -8.80
C TYR A 130 11.23 -5.56 -8.01
N ALA A 131 10.66 -6.75 -7.81
CA ALA A 131 9.49 -6.96 -6.97
C ALA A 131 9.83 -6.89 -5.47
N PHE A 132 11.10 -7.12 -5.14
CA PHE A 132 11.66 -7.11 -3.80
C PHE A 132 12.96 -6.30 -3.81
N PRO A 133 13.14 -5.27 -2.96
CA PRO A 133 14.24 -4.32 -3.08
C PRO A 133 15.61 -4.84 -2.63
N ILE A 134 15.70 -6.11 -2.25
CA ILE A 134 16.90 -6.73 -1.67
C ILE A 134 17.24 -8.00 -2.48
N HIS A 135 18.53 -8.19 -2.80
CA HIS A 135 18.98 -9.45 -3.39
C HIS A 135 18.79 -10.60 -2.38
N GLY A 136 18.28 -11.75 -2.85
CA GLY A 136 18.14 -12.93 -1.97
C GLY A 136 19.46 -13.35 -1.30
N SER A 137 20.59 -13.11 -1.95
CA SER A 137 21.94 -13.34 -1.41
C SER A 137 22.28 -12.48 -0.18
N ALA A 138 21.67 -11.31 -0.03
CA ALA A 138 21.85 -10.44 1.14
C ALA A 138 21.06 -10.94 2.37
N LEU A 139 20.12 -11.87 2.18
CA LEU A 139 19.30 -12.44 3.24
C LEU A 139 19.67 -13.90 3.58
N ARG A 140 20.73 -14.44 2.96
CA ARG A 140 21.22 -15.78 3.30
C ARG A 140 21.72 -15.82 4.75
N PRO A 141 21.64 -16.96 5.46
CA PRO A 141 22.04 -17.04 6.87
C PRO A 141 23.43 -16.46 7.18
N ALA A 142 24.42 -16.72 6.33
CA ALA A 142 25.76 -16.16 6.49
C ALA A 142 25.79 -14.62 6.35
N ALA A 143 25.05 -14.03 5.40
CA ALA A 143 24.99 -12.58 5.25
C ALA A 143 24.27 -11.90 6.42
N LEU A 144 23.24 -12.55 7.00
CA LEU A 144 22.61 -12.07 8.23
C LEU A 144 23.57 -12.12 9.42
N ALA A 145 24.44 -13.13 9.50
CA ALA A 145 25.51 -13.18 10.50
C ALA A 145 26.52 -12.02 10.30
N ASP A 146 26.88 -11.72 9.06
CA ASP A 146 27.77 -10.60 8.73
C ASP A 146 27.12 -9.24 9.05
N LEU A 147 25.80 -9.09 8.87
CA LEU A 147 25.05 -7.93 9.34
C LEU A 147 25.17 -7.77 10.87
N ILE A 148 24.98 -8.86 11.63
CA ILE A 148 25.09 -8.82 13.09
C ILE A 148 26.49 -8.40 13.53
N ASP A 149 27.53 -8.98 12.93
CA ASP A 149 28.91 -8.63 13.25
C ASP A 149 29.20 -7.16 12.90
N TRP A 150 28.75 -6.71 11.73
CA TRP A 150 28.86 -5.31 11.33
C TRP A 150 28.16 -4.37 12.31
N VAL A 151 26.94 -4.68 12.76
CA VAL A 151 26.28 -3.83 13.79
C VAL A 151 27.11 -3.85 15.07
N ARG A 152 27.51 -5.05 15.54
CA ARG A 152 28.20 -5.24 16.82
C ARG A 152 29.53 -4.46 16.93
N ASP A 153 30.29 -4.37 15.85
CA ASP A 153 31.64 -3.76 15.87
C ASP A 153 31.65 -2.27 16.30
N ASP A 154 30.51 -1.58 16.22
CA ASP A 154 30.38 -0.15 16.57
C ASP A 154 28.94 0.15 17.01
N ALA A 155 28.41 -0.72 17.89
CA ALA A 155 27.03 -0.64 18.35
C ALA A 155 26.86 0.14 19.65
N THR A 156 25.69 0.79 19.76
CA THR A 156 25.07 1.15 21.04
C THR A 156 23.96 0.17 21.39
N THR A 157 23.63 -0.01 22.67
CA THR A 157 22.49 -0.82 23.10
C THR A 157 21.16 -0.20 22.63
N ALA A 158 20.25 -1.02 22.07
CA ALA A 158 18.88 -0.62 21.77
C ALA A 158 17.99 -0.87 23.01
N GLY A 159 17.90 0.13 23.89
CA GLY A 159 17.21 0.03 25.19
C GLY A 159 15.69 0.21 25.16
N ASP A 160 15.13 0.48 23.98
CA ASP A 160 13.72 0.76 23.70
C ASP A 160 12.89 -0.49 23.35
N ALA A 161 13.55 -1.61 23.06
CA ALA A 161 12.92 -2.86 22.63
C ALA A 161 12.81 -3.88 23.78
N ASP A 162 11.58 -4.11 24.25
CA ASP A 162 11.31 -5.12 25.28
C ASP A 162 10.88 -6.46 24.68
N THR A 163 9.92 -6.45 23.75
CA THR A 163 9.38 -7.65 23.11
C THR A 163 9.15 -7.45 21.61
N VAL A 164 9.42 -8.49 20.83
CA VAL A 164 9.09 -8.57 19.40
C VAL A 164 8.24 -9.80 19.17
N ALA A 165 7.05 -9.66 18.57
CA ALA A 165 6.13 -10.78 18.36
C ALA A 165 5.89 -11.66 19.62
N GLY A 166 5.86 -11.03 20.80
CA GLY A 166 5.69 -11.71 22.09
C GLY A 166 6.96 -12.33 22.68
N GLU A 167 8.09 -12.24 21.99
CA GLU A 167 9.38 -12.74 22.45
C GLU A 167 10.21 -11.64 23.13
N PRO A 168 10.69 -11.82 24.37
CA PRO A 168 11.58 -10.87 25.02
C PRO A 168 12.93 -10.74 24.29
N VAL A 169 13.35 -9.49 24.04
CA VAL A 169 14.55 -9.20 23.25
C VAL A 169 15.55 -8.28 23.96
N VAL A 170 16.80 -8.35 23.50
CA VAL A 170 17.86 -7.35 23.73
C VAL A 170 18.45 -6.96 22.38
N GLY A 171 18.98 -5.74 22.25
CA GLY A 171 19.33 -5.23 20.94
C GLY A 171 20.59 -4.39 20.86
N LEU A 172 21.10 -4.29 19.65
CA LEU A 172 22.20 -3.42 19.26
C LEU A 172 21.74 -2.50 18.11
N ARG A 173 22.27 -1.29 18.08
CA ARG A 173 22.00 -0.27 17.07
C ARG A 173 23.30 0.31 16.53
N ARG A 174 23.41 0.45 15.20
CA ARG A 174 24.52 1.10 14.50
C ARG A 174 23.97 1.79 13.26
N ASN A 175 24.23 3.09 13.08
CA ASN A 175 23.86 3.83 11.86
C ASN A 175 22.41 3.53 11.41
N ASP A 176 21.42 3.77 12.28
CA ASP A 176 19.97 3.51 12.06
C ASP A 176 19.57 2.05 11.82
N TRP A 177 20.51 1.11 11.77
CA TRP A 177 20.22 -0.32 11.81
C TRP A 177 20.05 -0.76 13.25
N THR A 178 18.99 -1.53 13.50
CA THR A 178 18.75 -2.17 14.79
C THR A 178 18.65 -3.68 14.56
N VAL A 179 19.32 -4.47 15.40
CA VAL A 179 19.24 -5.93 15.44
C VAL A 179 18.85 -6.37 16.84
N LEU A 180 17.84 -7.24 16.92
CA LEU A 180 17.22 -7.68 18.18
C LEU A 180 17.37 -9.19 18.30
N PHE A 181 17.79 -9.62 19.48
CA PHE A 181 18.11 -11.00 19.82
C PHE A 181 17.24 -11.51 20.94
N SER A 182 16.93 -12.81 20.94
CA SER A 182 16.19 -13.44 22.02
C SER A 182 16.93 -13.33 23.36
N ARG A 183 16.22 -12.95 24.44
CA ARG A 183 16.78 -13.05 25.80
C ARG A 183 16.97 -14.51 26.22
N ALA A 184 16.06 -15.39 25.81
CA ALA A 184 16.14 -16.81 26.07
C ALA A 184 17.29 -17.47 25.30
N ARG A 185 17.99 -18.41 25.96
CA ARG A 185 18.99 -19.28 25.32
C ARG A 185 18.30 -20.42 24.55
N PRO A 186 18.83 -20.84 23.39
CA PRO A 186 19.96 -20.24 22.68
C PRO A 186 19.60 -18.87 22.09
N HIS A 187 20.50 -17.89 22.23
CA HIS A 187 20.32 -16.55 21.68
C HIS A 187 20.26 -16.61 20.16
N ARG A 188 19.19 -16.09 19.57
CA ARG A 188 18.97 -16.05 18.12
C ARG A 188 18.59 -14.65 17.67
N LEU A 189 18.80 -14.36 16.40
CA LEU A 189 18.25 -13.18 15.75
C LEU A 189 16.73 -13.31 15.71
N VAL A 190 16.01 -12.33 16.24
CA VAL A 190 14.54 -12.27 16.27
C VAL A 190 14.05 -11.24 15.26
N TRP A 191 14.73 -10.10 15.17
CA TRP A 191 14.37 -9.03 14.25
C TRP A 191 15.57 -8.22 13.82
N PHE A 192 15.51 -7.67 12.62
CA PHE A 192 16.41 -6.62 12.18
C PHE A 192 15.67 -5.61 11.31
N GLY A 193 16.16 -4.38 11.29
CA GLY A 193 15.67 -3.38 10.35
C GLY A 193 16.56 -2.16 10.28
N GLY A 194 16.50 -1.48 9.15
CA GLY A 194 17.32 -0.30 8.86
C GLY A 194 17.13 0.21 7.43
N PRO A 195 17.73 1.37 7.12
CA PRO A 195 17.72 1.92 5.77
C PRO A 195 18.65 1.12 4.84
N LEU A 196 18.15 0.78 3.66
CA LEU A 196 18.90 0.24 2.52
C LEU A 196 19.68 1.40 1.86
N ARG A 197 20.91 1.62 2.31
CA ARG A 197 21.84 2.64 1.81
C ARG A 197 23.22 2.05 1.56
N ASP A 198 24.01 2.72 0.72
CA ASP A 198 25.39 2.31 0.44
C ASP A 198 26.21 2.23 1.72
N GLY A 199 27.04 1.18 1.82
CA GLY A 199 27.88 0.90 2.99
C GLY A 199 27.23 0.05 4.09
N ALA A 200 25.92 -0.24 4.01
CA ALA A 200 25.30 -1.27 4.84
C ALA A 200 25.50 -2.68 4.24
N PRO A 201 25.62 -3.75 5.06
CA PRO A 201 25.77 -5.13 4.55
C PRO A 201 24.59 -5.60 3.69
N ILE A 202 23.39 -5.06 3.94
CA ILE A 202 22.21 -5.28 3.12
C ILE A 202 22.01 -4.02 2.27
N THR A 203 22.40 -4.12 0.99
CA THR A 203 22.23 -3.04 0.01
C THR A 203 20.95 -3.22 -0.79
N SER A 204 20.39 -2.10 -1.25
CA SER A 204 19.32 -2.14 -2.24
C SER A 204 19.83 -2.68 -3.58
N VAL A 205 18.96 -3.34 -4.33
CA VAL A 205 19.24 -3.60 -5.73
C VAL A 205 19.22 -2.27 -6.50
N PRO A 206 20.20 -1.96 -7.39
CA PRO A 206 20.10 -0.81 -8.29
C PRO A 206 18.95 -1.01 -9.28
N ALA A 207 17.73 -0.72 -8.85
CA ALA A 207 16.63 -0.42 -9.74
C ALA A 207 16.88 0.98 -10.29
N GLY A 208 16.65 1.20 -11.59
CA GLY A 208 16.62 2.55 -12.17
C GLY A 208 15.49 3.39 -11.56
N SER A 209 15.68 3.86 -10.33
CA SER A 209 14.88 4.74 -9.45
C SER A 209 13.41 4.30 -9.20
N PRO A 210 12.87 4.50 -7.97
CA PRO A 210 12.61 5.83 -7.39
C PRO A 210 13.21 6.03 -5.97
N PRO A 211 13.10 7.25 -5.40
CA PRO A 211 14.20 7.87 -4.63
C PRO A 211 13.99 8.01 -3.11
N SER A 212 13.16 7.17 -2.49
CA SER A 212 13.14 7.07 -1.02
C SER A 212 14.19 6.04 -0.57
N PRO A 213 14.93 6.27 0.54
CA PRO A 213 15.75 5.21 1.11
C PRO A 213 14.81 4.07 1.46
N ALA A 214 14.94 2.97 0.72
CA ALA A 214 14.11 1.80 0.96
C ALA A 214 14.44 1.32 2.37
N TYR A 215 13.42 1.19 3.24
CA TYR A 215 13.62 0.66 4.58
C TYR A 215 13.19 -0.80 4.58
N VAL A 216 13.93 -1.64 5.30
CA VAL A 216 13.54 -3.03 5.54
C VAL A 216 13.33 -3.27 7.03
N SER A 217 12.26 -4.00 7.35
CA SER A 217 12.00 -4.58 8.66
C SER A 217 11.77 -6.07 8.47
N ALA A 218 12.44 -6.91 9.25
CA ALA A 218 12.40 -8.35 9.05
C ALA A 218 12.35 -9.08 10.39
N LEU A 219 11.32 -9.91 10.56
CA LEU A 219 11.20 -10.88 11.65
C LEU A 219 11.83 -12.20 11.21
N VAL A 220 12.64 -12.81 12.07
CA VAL A 220 13.34 -14.07 11.77
C VAL A 220 12.72 -15.18 12.60
N ALA A 221 12.27 -16.24 11.94
CA ALA A 221 11.60 -17.35 12.60
C ALA A 221 12.60 -18.18 13.44
N PRO A 222 12.17 -18.71 14.61
CA PRO A 222 13.03 -19.46 15.54
C PRO A 222 13.59 -20.75 14.96
N ALA A 223 12.82 -21.41 14.11
CA ALA A 223 13.26 -22.50 13.28
C ALA A 223 12.66 -22.27 11.90
N PRO A 224 13.43 -22.33 10.81
CA PRO A 224 12.80 -22.59 9.53
C PRO A 224 12.03 -23.90 9.70
N GLY A 225 10.85 -24.03 9.10
CA GLY A 225 10.25 -25.36 8.96
C GLY A 225 11.22 -26.30 8.21
N SER A 226 10.72 -27.39 7.65
CA SER A 226 11.39 -28.00 6.49
C SER A 226 10.77 -27.42 5.22
N PRO A 227 10.94 -26.11 4.90
CA PRO A 227 10.37 -25.59 3.68
C PRO A 227 11.09 -26.28 2.51
N PRO A 228 10.37 -26.54 1.40
CA PRO A 228 11.00 -27.04 0.20
C PRO A 228 12.11 -26.07 -0.23
N VAL A 229 13.24 -26.63 -0.65
CA VAL A 229 14.34 -25.85 -1.23
C VAL A 229 13.78 -25.02 -2.39
N PRO A 230 14.02 -23.69 -2.43
CA PRO A 230 13.56 -22.85 -3.52
C PRO A 230 13.99 -23.41 -4.88
N ARG A 231 13.03 -23.71 -5.76
CA ARG A 231 13.30 -24.17 -7.14
C ARG A 231 12.88 -23.09 -8.14
N PRO A 232 13.67 -22.85 -9.21
CA PRO A 232 13.27 -21.95 -10.26
C PRO A 232 11.90 -22.37 -10.82
N PRO A 233 10.96 -21.43 -10.99
CA PRO A 233 9.69 -21.74 -11.60
C PRO A 233 9.90 -22.11 -13.08
N ALA A 234 9.43 -23.30 -13.47
CA ALA A 234 9.46 -23.70 -14.87
C ALA A 234 8.52 -22.82 -15.69
N GLY A 235 8.96 -22.38 -16.87
CA GLY A 235 8.14 -21.60 -17.81
C GLY A 235 7.98 -20.12 -17.46
N ALA A 236 8.88 -19.53 -16.67
CA ALA A 236 8.85 -18.10 -16.38
C ALA A 236 9.16 -17.26 -17.64
N VAL A 237 8.18 -16.47 -18.09
CA VAL A 237 8.29 -15.65 -19.31
C VAL A 237 8.79 -14.24 -18.96
N ALA A 238 9.59 -13.60 -19.82
CA ALA A 238 9.98 -12.23 -19.55
C ALA A 238 8.76 -11.31 -19.62
N GLN A 239 8.64 -10.36 -18.67
CA GLN A 239 7.46 -9.50 -18.60
C GLN A 239 7.17 -8.77 -19.93
N ALA A 240 8.19 -8.31 -20.66
CA ALA A 240 8.02 -7.65 -21.97
C ALA A 240 7.57 -8.58 -23.11
N GLU A 241 7.78 -9.89 -22.99
CA GLU A 241 7.40 -10.89 -24.01
C GLU A 241 5.94 -11.33 -23.89
N VAL A 242 5.28 -11.01 -22.78
CA VAL A 242 3.86 -11.36 -22.57
C VAL A 242 2.99 -10.48 -23.46
N ALA A 243 2.50 -11.08 -24.56
CA ALA A 243 1.67 -10.41 -25.55
C ALA A 243 0.28 -10.07 -25.01
N VAL A 244 -0.15 -8.82 -25.21
CA VAL A 244 -1.50 -8.36 -24.86
C VAL A 244 -2.42 -8.55 -26.07
N ARG A 245 -3.48 -9.33 -25.90
CA ARG A 245 -4.54 -9.48 -26.90
C ARG A 245 -5.71 -8.58 -26.54
N ARG A 246 -5.89 -7.46 -27.26
CA ARG A 246 -7.01 -6.54 -27.02
C ARG A 246 -7.42 -5.75 -28.27
N PRO A 247 -8.69 -5.30 -28.35
CA PRO A 247 -9.09 -4.35 -29.37
C PRO A 247 -8.53 -2.96 -29.07
N GLU A 248 -8.15 -2.25 -30.12
CA GLU A 248 -7.69 -0.86 -30.08
C GLU A 248 -8.26 -0.16 -31.32
N PHE A 249 -8.65 1.11 -31.21
CA PHE A 249 -9.39 1.77 -32.29
C PHE A 249 -8.80 3.13 -32.61
N ASP A 250 -8.51 3.33 -33.89
CA ASP A 250 -8.23 4.65 -34.45
C ASP A 250 -9.52 5.25 -35.00
N VAL A 251 -9.68 6.56 -34.77
CA VAL A 251 -10.90 7.30 -35.12
C VAL A 251 -10.54 8.45 -36.04
N THR A 252 -11.13 8.45 -37.23
CA THR A 252 -11.00 9.53 -38.21
C THR A 252 -12.35 10.24 -38.37
N VAL A 253 -12.37 11.54 -38.12
CA VAL A 253 -13.54 12.40 -38.33
C VAL A 253 -13.53 12.90 -39.77
N ASN A 254 -14.56 12.55 -40.52
CA ASN A 254 -14.75 12.98 -41.90
C ASN A 254 -15.77 14.12 -41.93
N ALA A 255 -15.29 15.35 -41.73
CA ALA A 255 -16.09 16.56 -41.80
C ALA A 255 -15.54 17.49 -42.90
N ALA A 256 -16.45 18.21 -43.55
CA ALA A 256 -16.12 19.24 -44.53
C ALA A 256 -16.74 20.57 -44.11
N THR A 257 -16.25 21.68 -44.68
CA THR A 257 -16.87 22.99 -44.48
C THR A 257 -18.33 22.96 -44.92
N CYS A 258 -19.22 23.30 -43.99
CA CYS A 258 -20.66 23.30 -44.22
C CYS A 258 -21.15 24.68 -44.66
N ARG A 259 -21.90 24.74 -45.77
CA ARG A 259 -22.52 25.98 -46.28
C ARG A 259 -24.04 25.88 -46.42
N THR A 260 -24.61 24.74 -46.05
CA THR A 260 -26.04 24.43 -46.15
C THR A 260 -26.75 24.64 -44.81
N VAL A 261 -28.08 24.65 -44.79
CA VAL A 261 -28.88 24.72 -43.55
C VAL A 261 -28.65 23.51 -42.62
N THR A 262 -28.28 22.37 -43.21
CA THR A 262 -27.97 21.13 -42.49
C THR A 262 -26.55 20.73 -42.81
N CYS A 263 -25.73 20.54 -41.79
CA CYS A 263 -24.36 20.06 -41.91
C CYS A 263 -24.33 18.54 -41.77
N THR A 264 -23.48 17.88 -42.57
CA THR A 264 -23.29 16.43 -42.50
C THR A 264 -21.83 16.06 -42.33
N TRP A 265 -21.57 14.96 -41.63
CA TRP A 265 -20.24 14.42 -41.39
C TRP A 265 -20.33 12.91 -41.10
N SER A 266 -19.22 12.20 -41.09
CA SER A 266 -19.17 10.79 -40.68
C SER A 266 -17.92 10.50 -39.85
N VAL A 267 -17.89 9.33 -39.22
CA VAL A 267 -16.74 8.85 -38.46
C VAL A 267 -16.31 7.51 -39.01
N THR A 268 -15.02 7.37 -39.32
CA THR A 268 -14.41 6.10 -39.69
C THR A 268 -13.61 5.56 -38.53
N VAL A 269 -13.83 4.30 -38.20
CA VAL A 269 -13.18 3.59 -37.10
C VAL A 269 -12.42 2.41 -37.68
N ARG A 270 -11.14 2.30 -37.34
CA ARG A 270 -10.30 1.14 -37.68
C ARG A 270 -9.88 0.43 -36.41
N ASN A 271 -10.07 -0.88 -36.34
CA ASN A 271 -9.49 -1.67 -35.25
C ASN A 271 -7.99 -1.87 -35.52
N THR A 272 -7.14 -1.20 -34.76
CA THR A 272 -5.68 -1.31 -34.80
C THR A 272 -5.11 -2.30 -33.77
N GLY A 273 -5.98 -2.87 -32.94
CA GLY A 273 -5.60 -3.83 -31.91
C GLY A 273 -5.35 -5.25 -32.46
N THR A 274 -5.05 -6.15 -31.53
CA THR A 274 -4.70 -7.56 -31.81
C THR A 274 -5.85 -8.53 -31.55
N ALA A 275 -7.02 -8.03 -31.11
CA ALA A 275 -8.22 -8.80 -30.89
C ALA A 275 -9.45 -8.12 -31.52
N PRO A 276 -10.48 -8.88 -31.91
CA PRO A 276 -11.76 -8.30 -32.31
C PRO A 276 -12.40 -7.54 -31.15
N GLY A 277 -13.16 -6.49 -31.46
CA GLY A 277 -13.88 -5.73 -30.44
C GLY A 277 -15.15 -5.11 -31.00
N GLU A 278 -16.17 -5.02 -30.17
CA GLU A 278 -17.37 -4.26 -30.48
C GLU A 278 -17.04 -2.77 -30.47
N ALA A 279 -17.51 -2.04 -31.48
CA ALA A 279 -17.28 -0.61 -31.63
C ALA A 279 -18.61 0.14 -31.71
N SER A 280 -18.75 1.16 -30.85
CA SER A 280 -19.82 2.15 -30.94
C SER A 280 -19.22 3.55 -30.95
N VAL A 281 -19.55 4.37 -31.95
CA VAL A 281 -19.09 5.75 -32.03
C VAL A 281 -19.99 6.64 -31.17
N ILE A 282 -19.40 7.39 -30.26
CA ILE A 282 -20.06 8.48 -29.54
C ILE A 282 -19.61 9.80 -30.18
N ALA A 283 -20.54 10.47 -30.86
CA ALA A 283 -20.30 11.62 -31.71
C ALA A 283 -20.96 12.89 -31.15
N SER A 284 -20.27 14.02 -31.22
CA SER A 284 -20.81 15.34 -30.85
C SER A 284 -20.19 16.45 -31.69
N VAL A 285 -20.92 17.56 -31.82
CA VAL A 285 -20.46 18.79 -32.50
C VAL A 285 -20.83 20.01 -31.65
N SER A 286 -19.86 20.89 -31.39
CA SER A 286 -20.11 22.15 -30.68
C SER A 286 -19.62 23.36 -31.50
N PRO A 287 -20.46 24.37 -31.79
CA PRO A 287 -21.90 24.40 -31.57
C PRO A 287 -22.64 23.52 -32.61
N GLY A 288 -23.89 23.15 -32.30
CA GLY A 288 -24.82 22.58 -33.29
C GLY A 288 -25.44 21.23 -32.94
N MET A 289 -24.79 20.40 -32.11
CA MET A 289 -25.35 19.13 -31.66
C MET A 289 -25.46 19.11 -30.12
N PRO A 290 -26.64 19.43 -29.55
CA PRO A 290 -26.79 19.63 -28.10
C PRO A 290 -26.69 18.34 -27.28
N ARG A 291 -26.81 17.18 -27.92
CA ARG A 291 -26.67 15.86 -27.28
C ARG A 291 -25.78 14.98 -28.16
N THR A 292 -24.93 14.20 -27.52
CA THR A 292 -24.14 13.17 -28.21
C THR A 292 -25.05 12.17 -28.93
N ARG A 293 -24.61 11.68 -30.08
CA ARG A 293 -25.24 10.55 -30.81
C ARG A 293 -24.37 9.31 -30.64
N VAL A 294 -25.01 8.15 -30.46
CA VAL A 294 -24.32 6.86 -30.43
C VAL A 294 -24.69 6.06 -31.67
N VAL A 295 -23.69 5.54 -32.38
CA VAL A 295 -23.88 4.69 -33.56
C VAL A 295 -23.07 3.40 -33.36
N SER A 296 -23.74 2.25 -33.38
CA SER A 296 -23.07 0.94 -33.35
C SER A 296 -22.47 0.62 -34.72
N LEU A 297 -21.25 0.12 -34.73
CA LEU A 297 -20.54 -0.39 -35.90
C LEU A 297 -20.40 -1.92 -35.89
N GLY A 298 -20.93 -2.59 -34.87
CA GLY A 298 -20.76 -4.03 -34.65
C GLY A 298 -19.34 -4.40 -34.21
N THR A 299 -18.98 -5.67 -34.42
CA THR A 299 -17.66 -6.20 -34.08
C THR A 299 -16.69 -6.00 -35.23
N LEU A 300 -15.57 -5.34 -34.97
CA LEU A 300 -14.50 -5.14 -35.96
C LEU A 300 -13.35 -6.09 -35.65
N ALA A 301 -12.96 -6.91 -36.63
CA ALA A 301 -11.75 -7.73 -36.55
C ALA A 301 -10.47 -6.85 -36.60
N PRO A 302 -9.30 -7.34 -36.14
CA PRO A 302 -8.03 -6.63 -36.31
C PRO A 302 -7.80 -6.18 -37.77
N GLY A 303 -7.45 -4.91 -37.96
CA GLY A 303 -7.25 -4.28 -39.25
C GLY A 303 -8.53 -3.83 -39.98
N ALA A 304 -9.71 -4.32 -39.57
CA ALA A 304 -10.99 -3.96 -40.19
C ALA A 304 -11.36 -2.51 -39.94
N THR A 305 -12.07 -1.91 -40.91
CA THR A 305 -12.54 -0.52 -40.87
C THR A 305 -14.04 -0.47 -41.08
N ALA A 306 -14.73 0.41 -40.37
CA ALA A 306 -16.14 0.70 -40.58
C ALA A 306 -16.40 2.22 -40.49
N THR A 307 -17.36 2.71 -41.27
CA THR A 307 -17.74 4.13 -41.28
C THR A 307 -19.20 4.26 -40.87
N THR A 308 -19.51 5.22 -39.99
CA THR A 308 -20.90 5.52 -39.63
C THR A 308 -21.68 6.00 -40.85
N ALA A 309 -22.99 5.81 -40.86
CA ALA A 309 -23.87 6.59 -41.72
C ALA A 309 -23.63 8.11 -41.50
N LYS A 310 -24.00 8.94 -42.49
CA LYS A 310 -23.86 10.39 -42.37
C LYS A 310 -24.68 10.89 -41.17
N LEU A 311 -23.99 11.53 -40.23
CA LEU A 311 -24.56 12.24 -39.10
C LEU A 311 -24.92 13.66 -39.55
N SER A 312 -26.03 14.20 -39.05
CA SER A 312 -26.52 15.53 -39.42
C SER A 312 -26.89 16.40 -38.22
N PHE A 313 -26.68 17.70 -38.35
CA PHE A 313 -27.09 18.73 -37.38
C PHE A 313 -27.41 20.05 -38.10
N ALA A 314 -28.19 20.91 -37.46
CA ALA A 314 -28.51 22.23 -38.01
C ALA A 314 -27.26 23.12 -38.04
N ASN A 315 -27.07 23.87 -39.12
CA ASN A 315 -25.93 24.78 -39.24
C ASN A 315 -26.05 25.90 -38.19
N PRO A 316 -25.10 26.02 -37.25
CA PRO A 316 -25.16 27.02 -36.19
C PRO A 316 -24.78 28.43 -36.70
N ALA A 317 -24.28 28.55 -37.93
CA ALA A 317 -23.85 29.82 -38.48
C ALA A 317 -25.05 30.72 -38.85
N PRO A 318 -25.10 31.97 -38.35
CA PRO A 318 -26.04 32.96 -38.87
C PRO A 318 -25.80 33.21 -40.37
N THR A 319 -26.84 33.63 -41.09
CA THR A 319 -26.77 33.93 -42.52
C THR A 319 -25.60 34.88 -42.84
N GLY A 320 -24.74 34.48 -43.78
CA GLY A 320 -23.59 35.28 -44.22
C GLY A 320 -22.40 35.33 -43.26
N ARG A 321 -22.37 34.50 -42.19
CA ARG A 321 -21.24 34.43 -41.25
C ARG A 321 -20.62 33.04 -41.21
N ASN A 322 -19.35 32.99 -40.80
CA ASN A 322 -18.65 31.74 -40.51
C ASN A 322 -18.68 31.47 -39.01
N VAL A 323 -18.92 30.22 -38.62
CA VAL A 323 -18.80 29.74 -37.23
C VAL A 323 -17.87 28.53 -37.24
N SER A 324 -16.91 28.49 -36.31
CA SER A 324 -16.07 27.31 -36.09
C SER A 324 -16.85 26.26 -35.31
N ALA A 325 -16.84 25.02 -35.77
CA ALA A 325 -17.45 23.88 -35.10
C ALA A 325 -16.38 22.85 -34.73
N ASP A 326 -16.41 22.40 -33.49
CA ASP A 326 -15.55 21.35 -32.96
C ASP A 326 -16.27 19.99 -33.06
N TYR A 327 -15.76 19.13 -33.94
CA TYR A 327 -16.26 17.78 -34.16
C TYR A 327 -15.50 16.80 -33.29
N ARG A 328 -16.21 16.11 -32.39
CA ARG A 328 -15.63 15.14 -31.47
C ARG A 328 -16.24 13.78 -31.69
N ALA A 329 -15.39 12.77 -31.79
CA ALA A 329 -15.78 11.37 -31.84
C ALA A 329 -14.85 10.56 -30.92
N GLN A 330 -15.44 9.62 -30.18
CA GLN A 330 -14.70 8.58 -29.46
C GLN A 330 -15.37 7.23 -29.73
N VAL A 331 -14.60 6.15 -29.61
CA VAL A 331 -15.12 4.80 -29.71
C VAL A 331 -15.35 4.24 -28.31
N PHE A 332 -16.53 3.69 -28.09
CA PHE A 332 -16.83 2.83 -26.97
C PHE A 332 -16.67 1.37 -27.40
N CYS A 333 -15.92 0.60 -26.60
CA CYS A 333 -15.75 -0.83 -26.74
C CYS A 333 -15.95 -1.48 -25.37
N PRO A 334 -16.99 -2.32 -25.16
CA PRO A 334 -17.28 -2.89 -23.85
C PRO A 334 -16.16 -3.81 -23.36
N GLN A 335 -15.43 -4.47 -24.27
CA GLN A 335 -14.27 -5.29 -23.93
C GLN A 335 -13.12 -4.48 -23.32
N ARG A 336 -13.06 -3.17 -23.58
CA ARG A 336 -11.99 -2.27 -23.10
C ARG A 336 -12.45 -1.31 -22.00
N HIS A 337 -13.64 -0.72 -22.17
CA HIS A 337 -14.17 0.32 -21.28
C HIS A 337 -15.12 -0.23 -20.20
N GLY A 338 -15.40 -1.53 -20.24
CA GLY A 338 -16.46 -2.15 -19.45
C GLY A 338 -17.86 -1.87 -20.02
N PRO A 339 -18.92 -2.36 -19.37
CA PRO A 339 -20.27 -2.41 -19.97
C PRO A 339 -21.01 -1.05 -20.01
N ASN A 340 -20.45 0.04 -19.46
CA ASN A 340 -21.21 1.26 -19.20
C ASN A 340 -21.01 2.35 -20.27
N LEU A 341 -21.66 2.18 -21.42
CA LEU A 341 -21.69 3.17 -22.51
C LEU A 341 -22.14 4.56 -22.04
N THR A 342 -23.16 4.61 -21.18
CA THR A 342 -23.72 5.87 -20.67
C THR A 342 -22.68 6.68 -19.91
N ARG A 343 -21.74 6.03 -19.19
CA ARG A 343 -20.62 6.71 -18.52
C ARG A 343 -19.70 7.40 -19.53
N MET A 344 -19.27 6.71 -20.58
CA MET A 344 -18.42 7.30 -21.63
C MET A 344 -19.10 8.48 -22.32
N ARG A 345 -20.42 8.38 -22.52
CA ARG A 345 -21.21 9.49 -23.06
C ARG A 345 -21.16 10.73 -22.18
N ARG A 346 -21.38 10.58 -20.87
CA ARG A 346 -21.30 11.69 -19.90
C ARG A 346 -19.91 12.30 -19.83
N LEU A 347 -18.86 11.48 -19.91
CA LEU A 347 -17.48 11.97 -19.93
C LEU A 347 -17.22 12.87 -21.14
N GLN A 348 -17.63 12.45 -22.34
CA GLN A 348 -17.49 13.28 -23.54
C GLN A 348 -18.36 14.54 -23.50
N GLU A 349 -19.56 14.46 -22.95
CA GLU A 349 -20.43 15.64 -22.72
C GLU A 349 -19.76 16.64 -21.76
N ALA A 350 -18.97 16.14 -20.79
CA ALA A 350 -18.13 16.97 -19.92
C ALA A 350 -16.77 17.37 -20.55
N GLY A 351 -16.53 17.02 -21.83
CA GLY A 351 -15.28 17.30 -22.53
C GLY A 351 -14.11 16.38 -22.17
N ILE A 352 -14.31 15.38 -21.31
CA ILE A 352 -13.29 14.41 -20.92
C ILE A 352 -13.20 13.32 -21.99
N LEU A 353 -12.00 13.18 -22.57
CA LEU A 353 -11.69 12.19 -23.62
C LEU A 353 -10.53 11.29 -23.16
N PRO A 354 -10.79 10.21 -22.41
CA PRO A 354 -9.76 9.34 -21.85
C PRO A 354 -8.83 8.74 -22.92
N GLU A 355 -9.37 8.51 -24.12
CA GLU A 355 -8.66 7.95 -25.29
C GLU A 355 -7.48 8.80 -25.79
N ARG A 356 -7.45 10.10 -25.45
CA ARG A 356 -6.32 10.98 -25.81
C ARG A 356 -5.07 10.67 -24.98
N SER A 357 -5.25 10.06 -23.81
CA SER A 357 -4.13 9.61 -22.97
C SER A 357 -3.61 8.27 -23.47
N GLY A 358 -2.34 8.23 -23.89
CA GLY A 358 -1.68 6.96 -24.19
C GLY A 358 -1.65 6.01 -23.00
N THR A 359 -1.53 6.54 -21.78
CA THR A 359 -1.53 5.76 -20.53
C THR A 359 -2.90 5.15 -20.23
N LEU A 360 -3.98 5.93 -20.26
CA LEU A 360 -5.33 5.40 -20.02
C LEU A 360 -5.78 4.49 -21.17
N ARG A 361 -5.35 4.81 -22.40
CA ARG A 361 -5.64 3.99 -23.58
C ARG A 361 -5.06 2.58 -23.44
N ALA A 362 -3.88 2.50 -22.83
CA ALA A 362 -3.15 1.26 -22.66
C ALA A 362 -3.61 0.41 -21.47
N LEU A 363 -4.61 0.82 -20.68
CA LEU A 363 -5.07 0.04 -19.53
C LEU A 363 -5.79 -1.25 -19.94
N ASP A 364 -5.62 -2.28 -19.11
CA ASP A 364 -6.47 -3.47 -19.18
C ASP A 364 -7.91 -3.15 -18.74
N PRO A 365 -8.91 -3.99 -19.07
CA PRO A 365 -10.32 -3.62 -18.94
C PRO A 365 -10.76 -3.29 -17.50
N ALA A 366 -10.26 -4.02 -16.49
CA ALA A 366 -10.62 -3.76 -15.11
C ALA A 366 -10.02 -2.42 -14.58
N PRO A 367 -8.70 -2.15 -14.72
CA PRO A 367 -8.14 -0.83 -14.44
C PRO A 367 -8.77 0.31 -15.25
N ALA A 368 -9.07 0.08 -16.53
CA ALA A 368 -9.74 1.07 -17.39
C ALA A 368 -11.13 1.44 -16.85
N ALA A 369 -11.94 0.44 -16.48
CA ALA A 369 -13.26 0.67 -15.89
C ALA A 369 -13.18 1.48 -14.58
N THR A 370 -12.15 1.25 -13.75
CA THR A 370 -11.86 2.04 -12.55
C THR A 370 -11.48 3.49 -12.90
N ALA A 371 -10.55 3.68 -13.84
CA ALA A 371 -10.14 5.00 -14.29
C ALA A 371 -11.32 5.83 -14.81
N LEU A 372 -12.19 5.23 -15.63
CA LEU A 372 -13.40 5.87 -16.15
C LEU A 372 -14.38 6.25 -15.03
N LEU A 373 -14.50 5.42 -14.00
CA LEU A 373 -15.38 5.71 -12.88
C LEU A 373 -14.83 6.86 -12.00
N ALA A 374 -13.52 6.93 -11.81
CA ALA A 374 -12.88 8.06 -11.16
C ALA A 374 -13.12 9.37 -11.92
N LEU A 375 -12.94 9.37 -13.24
CA LEU A 375 -13.23 10.54 -14.08
C LEU A 375 -14.71 10.96 -14.01
N ASP A 376 -15.64 10.00 -14.00
CA ASP A 376 -17.08 10.30 -13.89
C ASP A 376 -17.44 10.86 -12.50
N GLY A 377 -16.68 10.52 -11.46
CA GLY A 377 -16.77 11.14 -10.14
C GLY A 377 -16.29 12.59 -10.13
N MET A 378 -15.15 12.86 -10.77
CA MET A 378 -14.55 14.20 -10.84
C MET A 378 -15.36 15.20 -11.65
N ARG A 379 -16.23 14.75 -12.58
CA ARG A 379 -17.01 15.67 -13.45
C ARG A 379 -17.92 16.65 -12.69
N LYS A 380 -18.16 16.40 -11.41
CA LYS A 380 -18.96 17.27 -10.53
C LYS A 380 -18.21 18.53 -10.07
N VAL A 381 -16.89 18.60 -10.29
CA VAL A 381 -16.09 19.79 -9.96
C VAL A 381 -16.59 21.02 -10.75
N PRO A 382 -16.90 22.14 -10.08
CA PRO A 382 -17.20 23.38 -10.77
C PRO A 382 -16.03 23.85 -11.62
N ARG A 383 -16.28 24.22 -12.89
CA ARG A 383 -15.23 24.63 -13.85
C ARG A 383 -14.12 23.59 -14.01
N LEU A 384 -14.52 22.32 -14.11
CA LEU A 384 -13.64 21.20 -14.41
C LEU A 384 -12.75 21.52 -15.63
N ASP A 385 -11.44 21.31 -15.48
CA ASP A 385 -10.51 21.20 -16.60
C ASP A 385 -10.40 19.71 -16.98
N PRO A 386 -10.90 19.30 -18.17
CA PRO A 386 -10.89 17.90 -18.58
C PRO A 386 -9.49 17.31 -18.70
N ASP A 387 -8.50 18.09 -19.16
CA ASP A 387 -7.13 17.59 -19.37
C ASP A 387 -6.45 17.37 -18.02
N ARG A 388 -6.66 18.28 -17.06
CA ARG A 388 -6.20 18.09 -15.69
C ARG A 388 -6.83 16.86 -15.02
N ALA A 389 -8.11 16.58 -15.27
CA ALA A 389 -8.77 15.40 -14.73
C ALA A 389 -8.17 14.10 -15.29
N VAL A 390 -7.88 14.07 -16.60
CA VAL A 390 -7.17 12.95 -17.24
C VAL A 390 -5.77 12.78 -16.64
N GLN A 391 -5.00 13.85 -16.53
CA GLN A 391 -3.66 13.84 -15.91
C GLN A 391 -3.69 13.36 -14.45
N ALA A 392 -4.73 13.71 -13.69
CA ALA A 392 -4.92 13.27 -12.32
C ALA A 392 -5.05 11.74 -12.23
N VAL A 393 -5.85 11.13 -13.12
CA VAL A 393 -6.00 9.67 -13.17
C VAL A 393 -4.75 8.99 -13.72
N GLU A 394 -4.08 9.59 -14.71
CA GLU A 394 -2.78 9.08 -15.16
C GLU A 394 -1.73 9.07 -14.04
N ALA A 395 -1.71 10.09 -13.18
CA ALA A 395 -0.81 10.11 -12.02
C ALA A 395 -1.11 8.93 -11.09
N ALA A 396 -2.39 8.63 -10.84
CA ALA A 396 -2.78 7.45 -10.08
C ALA A 396 -2.36 6.12 -10.75
N VAL A 397 -2.40 6.04 -12.09
CA VAL A 397 -1.90 4.87 -12.84
C VAL A 397 -0.39 4.72 -12.67
N ARG A 398 0.38 5.79 -12.96
CA ARG A 398 1.85 5.78 -12.88
C ARG A 398 2.36 5.44 -11.49
N LEU A 399 1.62 5.87 -10.47
CA LEU A 399 1.95 5.62 -9.07
C LEU A 399 1.34 4.31 -8.54
N GLY A 400 0.58 3.54 -9.34
CA GLY A 400 0.01 2.27 -8.88
C GLY A 400 -1.07 2.42 -7.80
N ALA A 401 -1.78 3.55 -7.79
CA ALA A 401 -2.84 3.89 -6.83
C ALA A 401 -4.27 3.62 -7.37
N LEU A 402 -4.40 3.09 -8.58
CA LEU A 402 -5.70 2.76 -9.17
C LEU A 402 -6.54 1.79 -8.33
N PRO A 403 -5.98 0.77 -7.67
CA PRO A 403 -6.83 -0.12 -6.86
C PRO A 403 -7.49 0.60 -5.67
N GLU A 404 -6.77 1.46 -4.93
CA GLU A 404 -7.37 2.28 -3.85
C GLU A 404 -8.45 3.20 -4.40
N VAL A 405 -8.17 3.87 -5.53
CA VAL A 405 -9.17 4.69 -6.21
C VAL A 405 -10.39 3.86 -6.58
N GLY A 406 -10.18 2.64 -7.08
CA GLY A 406 -11.21 1.66 -7.40
C GLY A 406 -12.09 1.33 -6.22
N ASP A 407 -11.51 1.03 -5.06
CA ASP A 407 -12.26 0.72 -3.84
C ASP A 407 -13.14 1.91 -3.40
N LEU A 408 -12.61 3.14 -3.53
CA LEU A 408 -13.34 4.36 -3.20
C LEU A 408 -14.51 4.63 -4.15
N VAL A 409 -14.31 4.49 -5.46
CA VAL A 409 -15.29 4.92 -6.47
C VAL A 409 -16.26 3.81 -6.89
N ARG A 410 -15.83 2.54 -6.96
CA ARG A 410 -16.65 1.40 -7.44
C ARG A 410 -17.90 1.21 -6.62
N ALA A 411 -17.79 1.45 -5.32
CA ALA A 411 -18.89 1.23 -4.41
C ALA A 411 -19.83 2.44 -4.30
N GLY A 412 -19.50 3.59 -4.91
CA GLY A 412 -20.24 4.84 -4.69
C GLY A 412 -20.23 5.30 -3.23
N ARG A 413 -19.22 4.84 -2.48
CA ARG A 413 -19.09 5.02 -1.02
C ARG A 413 -18.19 6.20 -0.66
N LEU A 414 -17.44 6.74 -1.61
CA LEU A 414 -16.82 8.06 -1.50
C LEU A 414 -17.89 9.14 -1.65
N GLU A 415 -18.18 9.88 -0.58
CA GLU A 415 -19.27 10.88 -0.54
C GLU A 415 -18.92 12.18 -1.28
N ASN A 416 -17.63 12.51 -1.41
CA ASN A 416 -17.10 13.67 -2.09
C ASN A 416 -16.15 13.30 -3.25
N PRO A 417 -16.60 12.55 -4.28
CA PRO A 417 -15.72 12.00 -5.32
C PRO A 417 -14.92 13.05 -6.12
N GLU A 418 -15.38 14.30 -6.13
CA GLU A 418 -14.66 15.46 -6.67
C GLU A 418 -13.29 15.70 -6.01
N ILE A 419 -13.09 15.25 -4.76
CA ILE A 419 -11.81 15.40 -4.03
C ILE A 419 -10.64 14.73 -4.78
N LEU A 420 -10.93 13.70 -5.58
CA LEU A 420 -9.92 13.00 -6.37
C LEU A 420 -9.25 13.94 -7.39
N TYR A 421 -9.96 14.96 -7.88
CA TYR A 421 -9.39 15.95 -8.80
C TYR A 421 -8.28 16.79 -8.14
N ALA A 422 -8.39 17.04 -6.83
CA ALA A 422 -7.39 17.76 -6.05
C ALA A 422 -6.28 16.84 -5.51
N GLU A 423 -6.64 15.63 -5.09
CA GLU A 423 -5.72 14.71 -4.40
C GLU A 423 -4.79 13.97 -5.37
N LEU A 424 -5.31 13.41 -6.47
CA LEU A 424 -4.55 12.49 -7.33
C LEU A 424 -3.32 13.12 -8.03
N PRO A 425 -3.32 14.39 -8.46
CA PRO A 425 -2.12 15.01 -9.04
C PRO A 425 -0.94 15.11 -8.06
N GLY A 426 -1.23 15.10 -6.75
CA GLY A 426 -0.23 15.28 -5.68
C GLY A 426 -0.13 14.06 -4.77
N LEU A 427 -0.25 12.85 -5.30
CA LEU A 427 -0.05 11.61 -4.55
C LEU A 427 1.41 11.47 -4.10
N THR A 428 1.73 12.14 -3.00
CA THR A 428 2.98 11.97 -2.29
C THR A 428 2.77 11.00 -1.14
N PHE A 429 3.81 10.23 -0.85
CA PHE A 429 3.99 9.67 0.49
C PHE A 429 4.54 10.74 1.40
N GLU A 430 4.54 10.45 2.70
CA GLU A 430 5.17 11.35 3.67
C GLU A 430 6.67 11.51 3.43
N HIS A 431 7.29 10.59 2.69
CA HIS A 431 8.71 10.62 2.33
C HIS A 431 8.92 11.46 1.06
N GLY A 432 9.67 12.55 1.18
CA GLY A 432 10.12 13.35 0.04
C GLY A 432 11.10 12.57 -0.83
N THR A 433 11.07 12.80 -2.14
CA THR A 433 11.86 12.07 -3.13
C THR A 433 13.36 12.44 -3.18
N ALA A 434 13.85 13.31 -2.30
CA ALA A 434 15.24 13.77 -2.33
C ALA A 434 15.93 13.79 -0.96
N ALA A 435 15.18 13.56 0.12
CA ALA A 435 15.71 13.43 1.46
C ALA A 435 14.65 12.71 2.30
N ALA A 436 15.07 11.91 3.27
CA ALA A 436 14.18 11.35 4.31
C ALA A 436 13.45 12.43 5.15
N THR A 437 13.55 13.71 4.78
CA THR A 437 12.79 14.82 5.34
C THR A 437 11.33 14.71 4.90
N PRO A 438 10.37 14.72 5.84
CA PRO A 438 8.96 14.68 5.49
C PRO A 438 8.59 15.87 4.61
N ALA A 439 7.67 15.66 3.66
CA ALA A 439 6.96 16.76 3.04
C ALA A 439 5.95 17.33 4.06
N ASN A 440 6.43 18.12 5.02
CA ASN A 440 5.66 19.01 5.91
C ASN A 440 4.52 18.33 6.73
N ASP A 441 4.80 17.76 7.91
CA ASP A 441 3.86 17.43 9.04
C ASP A 441 2.42 17.00 8.69
N ARG A 442 2.20 16.46 7.50
CA ARG A 442 0.88 16.14 6.96
C ARG A 442 0.93 14.74 6.43
N THR A 443 -0.08 13.97 6.82
CA THR A 443 -0.35 12.66 6.25
C THR A 443 -0.34 12.76 4.74
N GLY A 444 0.45 11.91 4.11
CA GLY A 444 0.60 11.90 2.65
C GLY A 444 -0.76 11.66 2.02
N ARG A 445 -1.08 12.40 0.95
CA ARG A 445 -2.38 12.28 0.24
C ARG A 445 -2.67 10.83 -0.13
N ARG A 446 -1.62 10.10 -0.52
CA ARG A 446 -1.72 8.68 -0.83
C ARG A 446 -2.07 7.80 0.37
N ARG A 447 -1.48 8.06 1.54
CA ARG A 447 -1.75 7.28 2.76
C ARG A 447 -3.21 7.42 3.19
N ARG A 448 -3.78 8.63 3.08
CA ARG A 448 -5.20 8.86 3.35
C ARG A 448 -6.10 8.02 2.43
N LEU A 449 -5.81 7.95 1.14
CA LEU A 449 -6.56 7.11 0.20
C LEU A 449 -6.46 5.61 0.54
N GLN A 450 -5.28 5.14 0.95
CA GLN A 450 -5.07 3.75 1.35
C GLN A 450 -5.87 3.37 2.59
N ILE A 451 -5.85 4.22 3.62
CA ILE A 451 -6.62 3.97 4.84
C ILE A 451 -8.12 4.05 4.56
N ALA A 452 -8.56 5.03 3.77
CA ALA A 452 -9.96 5.12 3.34
C ALA A 452 -10.40 3.85 2.59
N ALA A 453 -9.59 3.37 1.63
CA ALA A 453 -9.87 2.12 0.90
C ALA A 453 -9.86 0.89 1.82
N ALA A 454 -8.91 0.80 2.76
CA ALA A 454 -8.87 -0.29 3.75
C ALA A 454 -10.12 -0.32 4.64
N MET A 455 -10.57 0.85 5.12
CA MET A 455 -11.81 0.96 5.91
C MET A 455 -13.04 0.51 5.11
N LEU A 456 -13.13 0.86 3.82
CA LEU A 456 -14.23 0.40 2.96
C LEU A 456 -14.20 -1.11 2.72
N ARG A 457 -13.01 -1.74 2.70
CA ARG A 457 -12.86 -3.19 2.57
C ARG A 457 -13.24 -3.92 3.85
N GLU A 458 -12.86 -3.40 5.02
CA GLU A 458 -13.15 -4.01 6.33
C GLU A 458 -14.64 -3.91 6.69
N ASP A 459 -15.29 -2.78 6.38
CA ASP A 459 -16.70 -2.57 6.63
C ASP A 459 -17.41 -2.31 5.29
N PRO A 460 -18.14 -3.27 4.70
CA PRO A 460 -18.84 -3.10 3.43
C PRO A 460 -19.97 -2.05 3.42
N ALA A 461 -20.48 -1.62 4.57
CA ALA A 461 -21.59 -0.66 4.70
C ALA A 461 -21.12 0.79 4.87
N ALA A 462 -19.84 1.00 5.25
CA ALA A 462 -19.30 2.33 5.52
C ALA A 462 -19.39 3.30 4.31
N ARG A 463 -19.46 4.59 4.53
CA ARG A 463 -19.24 5.63 3.52
C ARG A 463 -18.14 6.55 4.03
N VAL A 464 -17.32 7.07 3.14
CA VAL A 464 -16.15 7.87 3.51
C VAL A 464 -16.20 9.22 2.82
N THR A 465 -15.98 10.29 3.58
CA THR A 465 -15.59 11.61 3.06
C THR A 465 -14.10 11.81 3.35
N ILE A 466 -13.30 12.20 2.35
CA ILE A 466 -11.86 12.48 2.50
C ILE A 466 -11.64 13.98 2.65
N ASP A 467 -10.73 14.40 3.52
CA ASP A 467 -10.46 15.81 3.88
C ASP A 467 -11.75 16.52 4.29
N ALA A 468 -12.50 15.87 5.20
CA ALA A 468 -13.80 16.33 5.64
C ALA A 468 -13.65 17.62 6.48
N ALA A 469 -14.19 18.72 5.97
CA ALA A 469 -14.18 20.01 6.64
C ALA A 469 -15.59 20.60 6.70
N GLY A 470 -15.89 21.27 7.81
CA GLY A 470 -17.14 22.01 7.99
C GLY A 470 -17.02 23.04 9.12
N PRO A 471 -18.11 23.74 9.46
CA PRO A 471 -18.09 24.75 10.51
C PRO A 471 -17.61 24.16 11.83
N GLY A 472 -16.41 24.57 12.27
CA GLY A 472 -15.80 24.12 13.53
C GLY A 472 -15.25 22.69 13.52
N TYR A 473 -15.07 22.04 12.36
CA TYR A 473 -14.41 20.75 12.31
C TYR A 473 -13.53 20.50 11.08
N ARG A 474 -12.50 19.66 11.27
CA ARG A 474 -11.61 19.17 10.22
C ARG A 474 -11.12 17.76 10.59
N ALA A 475 -11.43 16.78 9.77
CA ALA A 475 -10.98 15.40 9.90
C ALA A 475 -10.29 14.94 8.60
N ASP A 476 -9.28 14.09 8.70
CA ASP A 476 -8.67 13.47 7.52
C ASP A 476 -9.71 12.60 6.80
N LEU A 477 -10.48 11.83 7.56
CA LEU A 477 -11.59 11.02 7.06
C LEU A 477 -12.81 11.20 7.96
N LEU A 478 -13.99 11.24 7.35
CA LEU A 478 -15.26 11.06 8.04
C LEU A 478 -15.89 9.76 7.55
N VAL A 479 -16.08 8.80 8.45
CA VAL A 479 -16.58 7.46 8.13
C VAL A 479 -17.97 7.29 8.72
N ARG A 480 -18.96 7.00 7.88
CA ARG A 480 -20.34 6.71 8.29
C ARG A 480 -20.67 5.26 8.07
N SER A 481 -20.95 4.50 9.13
CA SER A 481 -21.39 3.11 9.02
C SER A 481 -22.67 2.91 9.82
N GLY A 482 -23.77 2.63 9.10
CA GLY A 482 -25.11 2.63 9.69
C GLY A 482 -25.42 3.99 10.34
N SER A 483 -25.73 3.99 11.64
CA SER A 483 -25.96 5.21 12.43
C SER A 483 -24.68 5.82 13.02
N ARG A 484 -23.54 5.12 12.99
CA ARG A 484 -22.29 5.59 13.59
C ARG A 484 -21.55 6.50 12.61
N THR A 485 -21.11 7.66 13.10
CA THR A 485 -20.19 8.55 12.39
C THR A 485 -18.88 8.62 13.16
N SER A 486 -17.76 8.39 12.48
CA SER A 486 -16.42 8.46 13.06
C SER A 486 -15.59 9.55 12.35
N ALA A 487 -15.04 10.48 13.13
CA ALA A 487 -14.07 11.46 12.67
C ALA A 487 -12.67 10.89 12.92
N VAL A 488 -11.93 10.64 11.85
CA VAL A 488 -10.63 9.98 11.89
C VAL A 488 -9.53 11.00 11.60
N GLN A 489 -8.53 11.06 12.48
CA GLN A 489 -7.25 11.69 12.20
C GLN A 489 -6.21 10.60 11.98
N VAL A 490 -5.55 10.64 10.83
CA VAL A 490 -4.48 9.70 10.51
C VAL A 490 -3.17 10.40 10.84
N ARG A 491 -2.24 9.71 11.49
CA ARG A 491 -0.85 10.14 11.57
C ARG A 491 0.10 9.00 11.20
N PRO A 492 1.03 9.22 10.27
CA PRO A 492 2.18 8.35 10.15
C PRO A 492 3.07 8.52 11.37
N VAL A 493 3.75 7.45 11.77
CA VAL A 493 4.71 7.50 12.87
C VAL A 493 6.10 7.18 12.36
N ARG A 494 7.10 7.95 12.80
CA ARG A 494 8.50 7.77 12.44
C ARG A 494 9.36 7.52 13.66
N GLY A 495 10.28 6.56 13.53
CA GLY A 495 11.13 6.10 14.64
C GLY A 495 10.34 6.00 15.93
N ASP A 496 10.84 6.66 16.97
CA ASP A 496 10.32 6.57 18.33
C ASP A 496 9.30 7.68 18.67
N ALA A 497 8.82 8.45 17.69
CA ALA A 497 7.96 9.63 17.89
C ALA A 497 6.47 9.32 18.18
N VAL A 498 6.12 8.06 18.44
CA VAL A 498 4.73 7.57 18.64
C VAL A 498 3.92 8.49 19.57
N SER A 499 4.45 8.86 20.74
CA SER A 499 3.73 9.69 21.73
C SER A 499 3.56 11.14 21.28
N ALA A 500 4.50 11.68 20.51
CA ALA A 500 4.42 13.03 19.96
C ALA A 500 3.36 13.09 18.85
N ASP A 501 3.42 12.14 17.90
CA ASP A 501 2.45 12.03 16.80
C ASP A 501 1.03 11.77 17.32
N LEU A 502 0.90 10.95 18.36
CA LEU A 502 -0.37 10.74 19.05
C LEU A 502 -0.90 12.03 19.67
N THR A 503 -0.06 12.76 20.40
CA THR A 503 -0.45 14.04 21.01
C THR A 503 -0.95 15.01 19.94
N GLU A 504 -0.24 15.14 18.82
CA GLU A 504 -0.62 16.02 17.72
C GLU A 504 -1.96 15.61 17.09
N ALA A 505 -2.17 14.32 16.82
CA ALA A 505 -3.43 13.80 16.29
C ALA A 505 -4.61 14.12 17.21
N LEU A 506 -4.42 13.93 18.52
CA LEU A 506 -5.42 14.22 19.54
C LEU A 506 -5.74 15.72 19.61
N THR A 507 -4.73 16.59 19.51
CA THR A 507 -4.93 18.04 19.42
C THR A 507 -5.73 18.41 18.18
N ALA A 508 -5.44 17.81 17.02
CA ALA A 508 -6.18 18.05 15.79
C ALA A 508 -7.66 17.61 15.89
N LEU A 509 -7.94 16.43 16.48
CA LEU A 509 -9.32 15.98 16.73
C LEU A 509 -10.07 16.89 17.69
N ARG A 510 -9.41 17.35 18.76
CA ARG A 510 -10.01 18.27 19.73
C ARG A 510 -10.41 19.59 19.07
N ALA A 511 -9.59 20.10 18.17
CA ALA A 511 -9.85 21.33 17.43
C ALA A 511 -10.99 21.19 16.42
N GLY A 512 -11.40 19.96 16.04
CA GLY A 512 -12.39 19.83 14.99
C GLY A 512 -12.92 18.43 14.65
N ALA A 513 -13.76 17.86 15.50
CA ALA A 513 -14.62 16.71 15.16
C ALA A 513 -16.11 17.10 15.16
N PRO A 514 -16.94 16.62 14.21
CA PRO A 514 -18.39 16.85 14.24
C PRO A 514 -19.02 16.42 15.57
N ALA A 515 -20.01 17.19 16.05
CA ALA A 515 -20.75 16.85 17.25
C ALA A 515 -21.39 15.47 17.14
N GLY A 516 -21.28 14.66 18.20
CA GLY A 516 -21.82 13.29 18.25
C GLY A 516 -21.03 12.24 17.45
N SER A 517 -19.93 12.60 16.80
CA SER A 517 -19.06 11.63 16.13
C SER A 517 -18.10 10.93 17.10
N THR A 518 -17.78 9.66 16.83
CA THR A 518 -16.65 8.96 17.46
C THR A 518 -15.34 9.59 16.96
N ARG A 519 -14.47 10.02 17.88
CA ARG A 519 -13.12 10.51 17.57
C ARG A 519 -12.13 9.35 17.53
N VAL A 520 -11.53 9.11 16.37
CA VAL A 520 -10.59 8.00 16.15
C VAL A 520 -9.24 8.55 15.73
N VAL A 521 -8.18 8.18 16.43
CA VAL A 521 -6.80 8.38 15.96
C VAL A 521 -6.30 7.10 15.33
N VAL A 522 -5.74 7.19 14.11
CA VAL A 522 -5.07 6.07 13.45
C VAL A 522 -3.59 6.41 13.32
N LEU A 523 -2.74 5.72 14.07
CA LEU A 523 -1.29 5.75 13.94
C LEU A 523 -0.86 4.66 12.95
N HIS A 524 -0.28 5.07 11.83
CA HIS A 524 0.23 4.16 10.81
C HIS A 524 1.76 4.09 10.89
N LEU A 525 2.29 2.93 11.19
CA LEU A 525 3.72 2.69 11.32
C LEU A 525 4.18 1.92 10.10
N ASP A 526 4.94 2.56 9.23
CA ASP A 526 5.63 1.88 8.14
C ASP A 526 6.98 1.32 8.62
N ALA A 527 7.71 0.62 7.73
CA ALA A 527 9.00 0.04 8.07
C ALA A 527 10.00 1.09 8.62
N SER A 528 9.90 2.37 8.21
CA SER A 528 10.77 3.45 8.70
C SER A 528 10.52 3.85 10.16
N ALA A 529 9.45 3.35 10.78
CA ALA A 529 9.22 3.45 12.22
C ALA A 529 10.18 2.55 13.04
N GLY A 530 11.09 1.81 12.40
CA GLY A 530 12.08 0.99 13.09
C GLY A 530 11.43 -0.12 13.91
N PHE A 531 11.88 -0.31 15.15
CA PHE A 531 11.34 -1.35 16.03
C PHE A 531 9.84 -1.19 16.28
N ALA A 532 9.33 0.06 16.36
CA ALA A 532 7.90 0.30 16.58
C ALA A 532 7.03 -0.36 15.48
N HIS A 533 7.55 -0.52 14.25
CA HIS A 533 6.84 -1.23 13.19
C HIS A 533 6.58 -2.70 13.54
N ALA A 534 7.46 -3.37 14.28
CA ALA A 534 7.32 -4.77 14.71
C ALA A 534 6.84 -4.93 16.17
N ALA A 535 6.68 -3.82 16.90
CA ALA A 535 6.34 -3.84 18.31
C ALA A 535 4.91 -4.34 18.58
N GLY A 536 4.75 -5.03 19.71
CA GLY A 536 3.46 -5.55 20.17
C GLY A 536 2.62 -4.56 20.98
N ARG A 537 1.41 -4.97 21.34
CA ARG A 537 0.43 -4.18 22.11
C ARG A 537 0.97 -3.62 23.41
N GLU A 538 1.79 -4.38 24.14
CA GLU A 538 2.34 -3.96 25.42
C GLU A 538 3.26 -2.74 25.30
N HIS A 539 4.07 -2.68 24.23
CA HIS A 539 4.94 -1.54 23.95
C HIS A 539 4.11 -0.28 23.73
N PHE A 540 3.10 -0.35 22.85
CA PHE A 540 2.22 0.79 22.61
C PHE A 540 1.36 1.16 23.80
N ALA A 541 0.94 0.21 24.64
CA ALA A 541 0.21 0.53 25.86
C ALA A 541 1.02 1.46 26.79
N ARG A 542 2.35 1.28 26.89
CA ARG A 542 3.23 2.18 27.66
C ARG A 542 3.34 3.58 27.06
N LEU A 543 3.21 3.71 25.75
CA LEU A 543 3.31 5.00 25.03
C LEU A 543 1.96 5.73 24.94
N VAL A 544 0.87 4.98 24.78
CA VAL A 544 -0.49 5.49 24.63
C VAL A 544 -1.06 5.88 25.99
N LYS A 545 -0.86 5.07 27.04
CA LYS A 545 -1.46 5.31 28.36
C LYS A 545 -1.12 6.70 28.90
N PRO A 546 0.15 7.14 29.00
CA PRO A 546 0.45 8.47 29.56
C PRO A 546 -0.25 9.61 28.81
N VAL A 547 -0.32 9.52 27.48
CA VAL A 547 -0.98 10.52 26.63
C VAL A 547 -2.50 10.50 26.84
N TRP A 548 -3.10 9.31 26.98
CA TRP A 548 -4.53 9.16 27.27
C TRP A 548 -4.89 9.77 28.64
N CYS A 549 -4.06 9.50 29.65
CA CYS A 549 -4.34 9.86 31.04
C CYS A 549 -4.05 11.33 31.37
N ASP A 550 -3.27 12.05 30.56
CA ASP A 550 -3.10 13.51 30.69
C ASP A 550 -4.41 14.28 30.46
N GLY A 551 -5.42 13.67 29.83
CA GLY A 551 -6.79 14.19 29.76
C GLY A 551 -6.98 15.47 28.93
N ARG A 552 -5.90 16.08 28.43
CA ARG A 552 -5.91 17.32 27.63
C ARG A 552 -6.57 17.15 26.27
N ALA A 553 -6.62 15.94 25.73
CA ALA A 553 -7.34 15.65 24.49
C ALA A 553 -7.90 14.22 24.54
N ARG A 554 -9.16 14.04 24.13
CA ARG A 554 -9.86 12.76 24.21
C ARG A 554 -10.21 12.27 22.82
N ALA A 555 -9.64 11.12 22.46
CA ALA A 555 -10.21 10.24 21.45
C ALA A 555 -11.13 9.22 22.13
N ASP A 556 -12.09 8.68 21.38
CA ASP A 556 -12.88 7.54 21.82
C ASP A 556 -12.14 6.22 21.51
N GLU A 557 -11.30 6.23 20.48
CA GLU A 557 -10.53 5.08 20.02
C GLU A 557 -9.16 5.51 19.46
N ILE A 558 -8.10 4.79 19.84
CA ILE A 558 -6.78 4.86 19.20
C ILE A 558 -6.50 3.54 18.51
N VAL A 559 -6.09 3.61 17.25
CA VAL A 559 -5.74 2.47 16.41
C VAL A 559 -4.28 2.59 16.01
N VAL A 560 -3.48 1.56 16.27
CA VAL A 560 -2.10 1.44 15.77
C VAL A 560 -2.10 0.36 14.69
N MET A 561 -1.59 0.70 13.51
CA MET A 561 -1.44 -0.21 12.37
C MET A 561 0.05 -0.40 12.07
N ASN A 562 0.57 -1.61 12.24
CA ASN A 562 1.98 -1.94 12.03
C ASN A 562 2.16 -3.39 11.53
N GLN A 563 3.40 -3.91 11.46
CA GLN A 563 3.71 -5.28 11.03
C GLN A 563 3.05 -6.36 11.91
N ALA A 564 2.79 -6.04 13.20
CA ALA A 564 2.13 -6.94 14.13
C ALA A 564 0.59 -6.94 13.98
N GLY A 565 0.04 -6.09 13.11
CA GLY A 565 -1.38 -6.02 12.78
C GLY A 565 -2.07 -4.74 13.26
N VAL A 566 -3.37 -4.82 13.50
CA VAL A 566 -4.20 -3.70 13.95
C VAL A 566 -4.48 -3.83 15.44
N GLN A 567 -4.08 -2.83 16.22
CA GLN A 567 -4.18 -2.81 17.67
C GLN A 567 -5.07 -1.62 18.09
N ARG A 568 -6.04 -1.85 18.97
CA ARG A 568 -7.07 -0.84 19.32
C ARG A 568 -7.12 -0.57 20.82
N TRP A 569 -7.20 0.68 21.24
CA TRP A 569 -7.43 1.08 22.62
C TRP A 569 -8.64 2.00 22.72
N THR A 570 -9.43 1.79 23.76
CA THR A 570 -10.63 2.54 24.09
C THR A 570 -10.55 3.01 25.54
N GLY A 571 -11.51 3.83 25.98
CA GLY A 571 -11.58 4.25 27.40
C GLY A 571 -11.66 3.09 28.40
N LYS A 572 -12.10 1.89 27.98
CA LYS A 572 -12.12 0.69 28.84
C LYS A 572 -10.74 0.13 29.14
N ASP A 573 -9.80 0.28 28.21
CA ASP A 573 -8.42 -0.21 28.36
C ASP A 573 -7.62 0.61 29.38
N PHE A 574 -8.07 1.83 29.69
CA PHE A 574 -7.43 2.78 30.61
C PHE A 574 -8.43 3.34 31.63
N ALA A 575 -9.29 2.47 32.17
CA ALA A 575 -10.32 2.86 33.13
C ALA A 575 -9.75 3.46 34.43
N ASP A 576 -8.47 3.22 34.73
CA ASP A 576 -7.75 3.76 35.87
C ASP A 576 -7.26 5.20 35.69
N CYS A 577 -7.48 5.79 34.52
CA CYS A 577 -7.11 7.17 34.20
C CYS A 577 -8.28 8.16 34.30
N GLY A 578 -9.40 7.72 34.88
CA GLY A 578 -10.64 8.47 35.06
C GLY A 578 -10.83 9.00 36.48
#